data_AF-A0A4P9XK97-F1
#
_entry.id   AF-A0A4P9XK97-F1
#
_cell.length_a   1.000
_cell.length_b   1.000
_cell.length_c   1.000
_cell.angle_alpha   90.00
_cell.angle_beta   90.00
_cell.angle_gamma   90.00
#
_symmetry.space_group_name_H-M   'P 1'
#
loop_
_entity.id
_entity.type
_entity.pdbx_description
1 polymer ?
#
loop_
_entity_poly.entity_id
_entity_poly.type
_entity_poly.pdbx_seq_one_letter_code
_entity_poly.pdbx_strand_id
1 'polypeptide(L)'
;MGCIGISSYLPGGSGCHTVVWTASFCISVSGMMTTACLLCQAYHVNRRDRRILYASGPLTLLSCITWLTVWIDSQITNSDDIGCTIHYPQYLPYLRGAVDIFVNSMLSIAFLRIVHPCEAFGDSTQIVFLVEWIVASALLIRQHERMRAIGRGMSANRSAGKASSTDTHPTSTPAAPVMRVAPSGLGRTAPQF
;
A
#
# COMPACT_ATOMS: atom_id res chain seq x y z
N MET A 1 -1.04 -14.21 -2.41
CA MET A 1 -1.10 -13.04 -1.51
C MET A 1 -1.68 -13.46 -0.17
N GLY A 2 -0.88 -14.02 0.76
CA GLY A 2 -1.43 -14.56 2.02
C GLY A 2 -0.44 -14.75 3.17
N CYS A 3 0.87 -14.62 2.97
CA CYS A 3 1.84 -15.05 3.99
C CYS A 3 2.37 -13.94 4.91
N ILE A 4 2.04 -12.66 4.70
CA ILE A 4 2.72 -11.56 5.41
C ILE A 4 2.07 -11.23 6.77
N GLY A 5 0.81 -11.61 6.99
CA GLY A 5 0.07 -11.21 8.21
C GLY A 5 0.48 -11.91 9.50
N ILE A 6 1.17 -13.05 9.44
CA ILE A 6 1.36 -13.93 10.61
C ILE A 6 2.63 -13.58 11.39
N SER A 7 3.66 -13.03 10.74
CA SER A 7 4.94 -12.70 11.40
C SER A 7 4.86 -11.56 12.43
N SER A 8 3.83 -10.73 12.37
CA SER A 8 3.70 -9.53 13.22
C SER A 8 3.30 -9.84 14.67
N TYR A 9 2.77 -11.04 14.94
CA TYR A 9 2.21 -11.39 16.25
C TYR A 9 3.19 -12.09 17.20
N LEU A 10 4.41 -12.40 16.73
CA LEU A 10 5.41 -13.08 17.56
C LEU A 10 6.24 -12.05 18.36
N PRO A 11 6.26 -12.14 19.70
CA PRO A 11 7.14 -11.31 20.51
C PRO A 11 8.61 -11.63 20.16
N GLY A 12 9.33 -10.65 19.61
CA GLY A 12 10.67 -10.82 19.04
C GLY A 12 10.73 -10.86 17.50
N GLY A 13 9.59 -10.68 16.80
CA GLY A 13 9.52 -10.62 15.35
C GLY A 13 10.19 -9.38 14.72
N SER A 14 10.43 -9.44 13.41
CA SER A 14 10.95 -8.32 12.61
C SER A 14 10.14 -7.05 12.84
N GLY A 15 10.83 -5.90 12.92
CA GLY A 15 10.16 -4.60 13.08
C GLY A 15 9.07 -4.42 12.02
N CYS A 16 7.92 -3.86 12.42
CA CYS A 16 6.77 -3.64 11.53
C CYS A 16 7.18 -2.98 10.20
N HIS A 17 8.10 -2.03 10.28
CA HIS A 17 8.64 -1.32 9.13
C HIS A 17 9.17 -2.28 8.05
N THR A 18 9.96 -3.28 8.46
CA THR A 18 10.50 -4.29 7.54
C THR A 18 9.38 -5.09 6.88
N VAL A 19 8.38 -5.53 7.65
CA VAL A 19 7.25 -6.33 7.12
C VAL A 19 6.48 -5.55 6.06
N VAL A 20 6.14 -4.29 6.34
CA VAL A 20 5.36 -3.47 5.39
C VAL A 20 6.20 -3.12 4.15
N TRP A 21 7.51 -2.88 4.33
CA TRP A 21 8.42 -2.64 3.22
C TRP A 21 8.56 -3.87 2.32
N THR A 22 8.80 -5.05 2.88
CA THR A 22 8.92 -6.30 2.12
C THR A 22 7.61 -6.62 1.38
N ALA A 23 6.46 -6.39 2.02
CA ALA A 23 5.15 -6.55 1.39
C ALA A 23 4.98 -5.63 0.18
N SER A 24 5.26 -4.33 0.39
CA SER A 24 5.11 -3.30 -0.63
C SER A 24 6.04 -3.55 -1.81
N PHE A 25 7.28 -3.95 -1.54
CA PHE A 25 8.26 -4.34 -2.56
C PHE A 25 7.79 -5.56 -3.35
N CYS A 26 7.31 -6.61 -2.68
CA CYS A 26 6.83 -7.83 -3.33
C CYS A 26 5.64 -7.56 -4.26
N ILE A 27 4.67 -6.75 -3.82
CA ILE A 27 3.52 -6.33 -4.64
C ILE A 27 4.00 -5.57 -5.88
N SER A 28 4.90 -4.61 -5.73
CA SER A 28 5.44 -3.82 -6.84
C SER A 28 6.21 -4.68 -7.83
N VAL A 29 7.09 -5.57 -7.36
CA VAL A 29 7.87 -6.48 -8.21
C VAL A 29 6.96 -7.41 -9.00
N SER A 30 5.92 -7.94 -8.38
CA SER A 30 4.94 -8.77 -9.09
C SER A 30 4.25 -8.01 -10.23
N GLY A 31 3.90 -6.74 -10.01
CA GLY A 31 3.29 -5.88 -11.05
C GLY A 31 4.28 -5.51 -12.16
N MET A 32 5.54 -5.25 -11.83
CA MET A 32 6.59 -5.05 -12.84
C MET A 32 6.82 -6.31 -13.68
N MET A 33 6.75 -7.49 -13.06
CA MET A 33 6.97 -8.75 -13.76
C MET A 33 5.83 -9.06 -14.74
N THR A 34 4.57 -8.85 -14.34
CA THR A 34 3.42 -9.04 -15.25
C THR A 34 3.46 -8.07 -16.42
N THR A 35 3.73 -6.78 -16.16
CA THR A 35 3.86 -5.77 -17.23
C THR A 35 5.03 -6.09 -18.16
N ALA A 36 6.18 -6.53 -17.65
CA ALA A 36 7.31 -6.97 -18.46
C ALA A 36 6.97 -8.19 -19.33
N CYS A 37 6.32 -9.22 -18.79
CA CYS A 37 5.88 -10.38 -19.56
C CYS A 37 4.94 -10.00 -20.71
N LEU A 38 4.00 -9.09 -20.43
CA LEU A 38 3.01 -8.64 -21.41
C LEU A 38 3.67 -7.77 -22.50
N LEU A 39 4.65 -6.94 -22.12
CA LEU A 39 5.48 -6.21 -23.08
C LEU A 39 6.35 -7.12 -23.93
N CYS A 40 6.91 -8.20 -23.37
CA CYS A 40 7.66 -9.19 -24.13
C CYS A 40 6.79 -9.86 -25.19
N GLN A 41 5.55 -10.22 -24.86
CA GLN A 41 4.59 -10.79 -25.81
C GLN A 41 4.23 -9.76 -26.89
N ALA A 42 3.91 -8.52 -26.50
CA ALA A 42 3.59 -7.46 -27.45
C ALA A 42 4.78 -7.15 -28.39
N TYR A 43 6.00 -7.12 -27.85
CA TYR A 43 7.23 -6.91 -28.62
C TYR A 43 7.49 -8.04 -29.62
N HIS A 44 7.23 -9.29 -29.21
CA HIS A 44 7.39 -10.45 -30.07
C HIS A 44 6.40 -10.42 -31.24
N VAL A 45 5.13 -10.09 -30.98
CA VAL A 45 4.09 -10.05 -32.02
C VAL A 45 4.31 -8.87 -32.98
N ASN A 46 4.75 -7.71 -32.48
CA ASN A 46 4.87 -6.50 -33.28
C ASN A 46 6.20 -6.38 -34.06
N ARG A 47 6.75 -7.50 -34.55
CA ARG A 47 7.96 -7.57 -35.40
C ARG A 47 9.12 -6.68 -34.92
N ARG A 48 9.43 -6.70 -33.62
CA ARG A 48 10.57 -5.96 -33.02
C ARG A 48 10.54 -4.43 -33.19
N ASP A 49 9.38 -3.80 -33.36
CA ASP A 49 9.34 -2.34 -33.40
C ASP A 49 9.78 -1.74 -32.05
N ARG A 50 10.89 -0.99 -32.06
CA ARG A 50 11.50 -0.37 -30.86
C ARG A 50 10.60 0.70 -30.25
N ARG A 51 9.62 1.23 -31.00
CA ARG A 51 8.70 2.27 -30.53
C ARG A 51 7.90 1.84 -29.31
N ILE A 52 7.53 0.56 -29.21
CA ILE A 52 6.81 0.02 -28.04
C ILE A 52 7.65 0.14 -26.78
N LEU A 53 8.95 -0.14 -26.88
CA LEU A 53 9.89 -0.08 -25.76
C LEU A 53 10.05 1.37 -25.24
N TYR A 54 10.11 2.34 -26.14
CA TYR A 54 10.15 3.75 -25.79
C TYR A 54 8.84 4.26 -25.19
N ALA A 55 7.69 3.72 -25.60
CA ALA A 55 6.40 4.08 -25.04
C ALA A 55 6.18 3.47 -23.63
N SER A 56 6.68 2.25 -23.38
CA SER A 56 6.49 1.55 -22.11
C SER A 56 7.50 1.92 -21.03
N GLY A 57 8.70 2.36 -21.42
CA GLY A 57 9.75 2.81 -20.50
C GLY A 57 9.27 3.88 -19.52
N PRO A 58 8.67 5.00 -19.99
CA PRO A 58 8.14 6.04 -19.12
C PRO A 58 7.05 5.54 -18.15
N LEU A 59 6.18 4.61 -18.58
CA LEU A 59 5.15 4.03 -17.72
C LEU A 59 5.76 3.20 -16.57
N THR A 60 6.79 2.43 -16.89
CA THR A 60 7.52 1.64 -15.88
C THR A 60 8.25 2.57 -14.91
N LEU A 61 8.87 3.63 -15.45
CA LEU A 61 9.55 4.65 -14.65
C LEU A 61 8.58 5.37 -13.70
N LEU A 62 7.37 5.71 -14.18
CA LEU A 62 6.34 6.36 -13.38
C LEU A 62 5.93 5.47 -12.19
N SER A 63 5.81 4.16 -12.43
CA SER A 63 5.53 3.19 -11.36
C SER A 63 6.65 3.16 -10.31
N CYS A 64 7.92 3.17 -10.73
CA CYS A 64 9.07 3.26 -9.82
C CYS A 64 9.10 4.59 -9.03
N ILE A 65 8.79 5.71 -9.69
CA ILE A 65 8.76 7.03 -9.04
C ILE A 65 7.70 7.06 -7.94
N THR A 66 6.49 6.58 -8.20
CA THR A 66 5.43 6.53 -7.16
C THR A 66 5.80 5.65 -5.98
N TRP A 67 6.59 4.59 -6.20
CA TRP A 67 7.09 3.77 -5.11
C TRP A 67 8.15 4.50 -4.30
N LEU A 68 9.09 5.19 -4.95
CA LEU A 68 10.13 5.98 -4.27
C LEU A 68 9.54 7.14 -3.45
N THR A 69 8.49 7.81 -3.94
CA THR A 69 7.84 8.88 -3.17
C THR A 69 7.15 8.35 -1.92
N VAL A 70 6.43 7.23 -2.04
CA VAL A 70 5.81 6.54 -0.90
C VAL A 70 6.89 6.12 0.12
N TRP A 71 8.05 5.69 -0.36
CA TRP A 71 9.16 5.24 0.48
C TRP A 71 9.79 6.38 1.28
N ILE A 72 10.01 7.53 0.65
CA ILE A 72 10.68 8.67 1.30
C ILE A 72 9.74 9.36 2.30
N ASP A 73 8.45 9.41 2.03
CA ASP A 73 7.50 10.24 2.78
C ASP A 73 6.74 9.48 3.89
N SER A 74 6.89 8.15 3.99
CA SER A 74 6.16 7.36 4.98
C SER A 74 6.75 7.51 6.39
N GLN A 75 6.01 8.16 7.28
CA GLN A 75 6.27 8.11 8.73
C GLN A 75 5.52 6.94 9.36
N ILE A 76 6.26 6.04 9.99
CA ILE A 76 5.71 4.91 10.73
C ILE A 76 5.71 5.23 12.21
N THR A 77 4.53 5.29 12.81
CA THR A 77 4.36 5.44 14.25
C THR A 77 3.96 4.08 14.83
N ASN A 78 4.72 3.61 15.81
CA ASN A 78 4.37 2.41 16.57
C ASN A 78 3.58 2.85 17.81
N SER A 79 2.35 2.37 17.95
CA SER A 79 1.52 2.62 19.12
C SER A 79 1.33 1.30 19.86
N ASP A 80 1.62 1.29 21.15
CA ASP A 80 1.58 0.07 21.98
C ASP A 80 0.19 -0.58 22.04
N ASP A 81 -0.88 0.22 21.85
CA ASP A 81 -2.27 -0.27 21.93
C ASP A 81 -2.87 -0.70 20.58
N ILE A 82 -2.41 -0.13 19.46
CA ILE A 82 -3.07 -0.25 18.15
C ILE A 82 -2.17 -0.96 17.12
N GLY A 83 -0.97 -1.33 17.54
CA GLY A 83 0.06 -1.85 16.65
C GLY A 83 0.61 -0.77 15.73
N CYS A 84 1.13 -1.21 14.60
CA CYS A 84 1.86 -0.35 13.70
C CYS A 84 0.94 0.30 12.66
N THR A 85 0.89 1.62 12.67
CA THR A 85 0.09 2.39 11.72
C THR A 85 1.01 3.24 10.84
N ILE A 86 0.77 3.21 9.53
CA ILE A 86 1.48 4.09 8.60
C ILE A 86 0.57 5.25 8.25
N HIS A 87 1.04 6.46 8.52
CA HIS A 87 0.32 7.66 8.18
C HIS A 87 0.66 8.07 6.75
N TYR A 88 -0.17 7.64 5.80
CA TYR A 88 -0.03 8.09 4.42
C TYR A 88 -0.83 9.37 4.17
N PRO A 89 -0.30 10.35 3.44
CA PRO A 89 -1.10 11.47 2.96
C PRO A 89 -2.21 10.97 2.03
N GLN A 90 -3.38 11.59 2.15
CA GLN A 90 -4.62 11.09 1.54
C GLN A 90 -4.58 11.00 0.00
N TYR A 91 -3.72 11.75 -0.68
CA TYR A 91 -3.65 11.78 -2.14
C TYR A 91 -2.87 10.59 -2.75
N LEU A 92 -1.90 10.01 -2.02
CA LEU A 92 -1.05 8.92 -2.50
C LEU A 92 -1.80 7.67 -2.98
N PRO A 93 -2.79 7.11 -2.23
CA PRO A 93 -3.50 5.92 -2.69
C PRO A 93 -4.28 6.17 -3.98
N TYR A 94 -4.86 7.37 -4.16
CA TYR A 94 -5.55 7.72 -5.40
C TYR A 94 -4.60 7.82 -6.58
N LEU A 95 -3.45 8.47 -6.38
CA LEU A 95 -2.45 8.61 -7.43
C LEU A 95 -1.91 7.24 -7.86
N ARG A 96 -1.58 6.38 -6.89
CA ARG A 96 -1.13 5.00 -7.17
C ARG A 96 -2.19 4.21 -7.92
N GLY A 97 -3.44 4.27 -7.47
CA GLY A 97 -4.56 3.59 -8.13
C GLY A 97 -4.76 4.10 -9.57
N ALA A 98 -4.70 5.42 -9.78
CA ALA A 98 -4.84 6.02 -11.11
C ALA A 98 -3.72 5.57 -12.06
N VAL A 99 -2.47 5.51 -11.60
CA VAL A 99 -1.34 5.03 -12.40
C VAL A 99 -1.51 3.55 -12.76
N ASP A 100 -1.89 2.70 -11.81
CA ASP A 100 -2.09 1.27 -12.06
C ASP A 100 -3.22 1.02 -13.07
N ILE A 101 -4.36 1.73 -12.92
CA ILE A 101 -5.48 1.70 -13.86
C ILE A 101 -5.02 2.15 -15.25
N PHE A 102 -4.24 3.24 -15.32
CA PHE A 102 -3.76 3.76 -16.60
C PHE A 102 -2.83 2.78 -17.31
N VAL A 103 -1.90 2.15 -16.59
CA VAL A 103 -0.98 1.14 -17.14
C VAL A 103 -1.75 -0.08 -17.64
N ASN A 104 -2.67 -0.62 -16.84
CA ASN A 104 -3.47 -1.80 -17.22
C ASN A 104 -4.37 -1.50 -18.42
N SER A 105 -4.97 -0.30 -18.46
CA SER A 105 -5.79 0.14 -19.59
C SER A 105 -4.97 0.24 -20.88
N MET A 106 -3.80 0.90 -20.86
CA MET A 106 -2.91 1.01 -22.03
C MET A 106 -2.47 -0.36 -22.54
N LEU A 107 -2.16 -1.27 -21.63
CA LEU A 107 -1.76 -2.62 -21.96
C LEU A 107 -2.90 -3.42 -22.59
N SER A 108 -4.11 -3.29 -22.05
CA SER A 108 -5.31 -3.91 -22.62
C SER A 108 -5.60 -3.37 -24.03
N ILE A 109 -5.43 -2.06 -24.27
CA ILE A 109 -5.58 -1.46 -25.62
C ILE A 109 -4.54 -2.03 -26.58
N ALA A 110 -3.29 -2.16 -26.13
CA ALA A 110 -2.22 -2.73 -26.94
C ALA A 110 -2.50 -4.19 -27.32
N PHE A 111 -2.96 -5.01 -26.36
CA PHE A 111 -3.40 -6.38 -26.61
C PHE A 111 -4.52 -6.43 -27.63
N LEU A 112 -5.50 -5.54 -27.50
CA LEU A 112 -6.63 -5.50 -28.40
C LEU A 112 -6.23 -5.14 -29.81
N ARG A 113 -5.37 -4.13 -30.00
CA ARG A 113 -4.83 -3.82 -31.34
C ARG A 113 -4.15 -5.01 -32.00
N ILE A 114 -3.47 -5.85 -31.21
CA ILE A 114 -2.79 -7.04 -31.71
C ILE A 114 -3.80 -8.14 -32.09
N VAL A 115 -4.90 -8.28 -31.32
CA VAL A 115 -5.94 -9.31 -31.55
C VAL A 115 -6.99 -8.88 -32.58
N HIS A 116 -7.25 -7.57 -32.73
CA HIS A 116 -8.27 -6.99 -33.62
C HIS A 116 -8.20 -7.33 -35.11
N PRO A 117 -7.05 -7.68 -35.73
CA PRO A 117 -7.07 -8.18 -37.11
C PRO A 117 -7.79 -9.53 -37.25
N CYS A 118 -8.13 -10.21 -36.15
CA CYS A 118 -9.04 -11.35 -36.14
C CYS A 118 -10.49 -10.84 -35.98
N GLU A 119 -11.19 -10.64 -37.09
CA GLU A 119 -12.51 -10.00 -37.27
C GLU A 119 -13.68 -10.56 -36.42
N ALA A 120 -13.45 -11.58 -35.58
CA ALA A 120 -14.48 -12.28 -34.82
C ALA A 120 -14.78 -11.69 -33.42
N PHE A 121 -14.03 -10.70 -32.93
CA PHE A 121 -14.09 -10.27 -31.51
C PHE A 121 -14.35 -8.76 -31.29
N GLY A 122 -15.11 -8.12 -32.19
CA GLY A 122 -15.34 -6.66 -32.21
C GLY A 122 -16.12 -6.07 -31.02
N ASP A 123 -17.09 -6.78 -30.45
CA ASP A 123 -17.99 -6.19 -29.45
C ASP A 123 -17.67 -6.57 -27.98
N SER A 124 -17.03 -7.71 -27.75
CA SER A 124 -16.81 -8.21 -26.38
C SER A 124 -15.70 -7.48 -25.63
N THR A 125 -14.83 -6.80 -26.36
CA THR A 125 -13.62 -6.17 -25.81
C THR A 125 -13.92 -4.83 -25.15
N GLN A 126 -14.91 -4.12 -25.66
CA GLN A 126 -15.47 -2.92 -25.04
C GLN A 126 -16.12 -3.27 -23.68
N ILE A 127 -16.77 -4.43 -23.59
CA ILE A 127 -17.38 -4.92 -22.34
C ILE A 127 -16.29 -5.22 -21.31
N VAL A 128 -15.17 -5.86 -21.70
CA VAL A 128 -14.08 -6.18 -20.77
C VAL A 128 -13.47 -4.91 -20.18
N PHE A 129 -13.25 -3.87 -20.99
CA PHE A 129 -12.81 -2.56 -20.48
C PHE A 129 -13.81 -1.92 -19.53
N LEU A 130 -15.09 -1.96 -19.90
CA LEU A 130 -16.15 -1.34 -19.10
C LEU A 130 -16.30 -2.09 -17.77
N VAL A 131 -16.18 -3.41 -17.78
CA VAL A 131 -16.19 -4.25 -16.58
C VAL A 131 -14.95 -4.01 -15.72
N GLU A 132 -13.75 -3.98 -16.29
CA GLU A 132 -12.51 -3.70 -15.54
C GLU A 132 -12.55 -2.30 -14.91
N TRP A 133 -13.02 -1.30 -15.66
CA TRP A 133 -13.22 0.06 -15.18
C TRP A 133 -14.29 0.15 -14.07
N ILE A 134 -15.42 -0.55 -14.21
CA ILE A 134 -16.47 -0.61 -13.18
C ILE A 134 -15.92 -1.29 -11.92
N VAL A 135 -15.24 -2.42 -12.06
CA VAL A 135 -14.70 -3.18 -10.92
C VAL A 135 -13.65 -2.35 -10.19
N ALA A 136 -12.73 -1.71 -10.91
CA ALA A 136 -11.74 -0.81 -10.33
C ALA A 136 -12.40 0.38 -9.60
N SER A 137 -13.39 1.02 -10.22
CA SER A 137 -14.13 2.15 -9.64
C SER A 137 -14.91 1.72 -8.40
N ALA A 138 -15.59 0.57 -8.44
CA ALA A 138 -16.37 0.04 -7.33
C ALA A 138 -15.47 -0.35 -6.14
N LEU A 139 -14.30 -0.92 -6.41
CA LEU A 139 -13.32 -1.23 -5.37
C LEU A 139 -12.76 0.05 -4.72
N LEU A 140 -12.45 1.07 -5.52
CA LEU A 140 -12.00 2.38 -5.01
C LEU A 140 -13.06 3.04 -4.13
N ILE A 141 -14.32 3.06 -4.56
CA ILE A 141 -15.43 3.63 -3.80
C ILE A 141 -15.63 2.87 -2.49
N ARG A 142 -15.64 1.53 -2.51
CA ARG A 142 -15.79 0.71 -1.29
C ARG A 142 -14.64 0.87 -0.31
N GLN A 143 -13.40 0.99 -0.80
CA GLN A 143 -12.24 1.24 0.05
C GLN A 143 -12.37 2.60 0.75
N HIS A 144 -12.81 3.62 0.02
CA HIS A 144 -13.03 4.95 0.58
C HIS A 144 -14.16 4.96 1.62
N GLU A 145 -15.25 4.26 1.37
CA GLU A 145 -16.35 4.11 2.34
C GLU A 145 -15.89 3.37 3.60
N ARG A 146 -15.11 2.29 3.47
CA ARG A 146 -14.54 1.59 4.63
C ARG A 146 -13.63 2.49 5.46
N MET A 147 -12.73 3.24 4.82
CA MET A 147 -11.84 4.17 5.51
C MET A 147 -12.62 5.26 6.25
N ARG A 148 -13.69 5.79 5.65
CA ARG A 148 -14.58 6.76 6.31
C ARG A 148 -15.36 6.15 7.48
N ALA A 149 -15.82 4.91 7.37
CA ALA A 149 -16.55 4.25 8.45
C ALA A 149 -15.66 4.00 9.67
N ILE A 150 -14.42 3.55 9.46
CA ILE A 150 -13.42 3.36 10.52
C ILE A 150 -13.10 4.68 11.23
N GLY A 151 -12.89 5.76 10.46
CA GLY A 151 -12.63 7.09 11.03
C GLY A 151 -13.77 7.61 11.91
N ARG A 152 -15.03 7.37 11.53
CA ARG A 152 -16.19 7.76 12.36
C ARG A 152 -16.28 6.94 13.65
N GLY A 153 -16.01 5.63 13.58
CA GLY A 153 -16.04 4.75 14.76
C GLY A 153 -14.99 5.14 15.81
N MET A 154 -13.77 5.45 15.40
CA MET A 154 -12.70 5.87 16.31
C MET A 154 -13.01 7.22 16.98
N SER A 155 -13.62 8.16 16.26
CA SER A 155 -14.01 9.46 16.82
C SER A 155 -15.14 9.34 17.87
N ALA A 156 -16.10 8.45 17.63
CA ALA A 156 -17.17 8.15 18.58
C ALA A 156 -16.64 7.51 19.88
N ASN A 157 -15.75 6.53 19.78
CA ASN A 157 -15.15 5.89 20.96
C ASN A 157 -14.30 6.84 21.80
N ARG A 158 -13.57 7.77 21.16
CA ARG A 158 -12.78 8.78 21.90
C ARG A 158 -13.65 9.72 22.73
N SER A 159 -14.85 10.03 22.23
CA SER A 159 -15.85 10.83 22.93
C SER A 159 -16.44 10.09 24.13
N ALA A 160 -16.73 8.79 23.96
CA ALA A 160 -17.26 7.94 25.03
C ALA A 160 -16.23 7.69 26.15
N GLY A 161 -14.96 7.45 25.80
CA GLY A 161 -13.90 7.26 26.80
C GLY A 161 -13.65 8.50 27.66
N LYS A 162 -13.81 9.70 27.09
CA LYS A 162 -13.62 10.96 27.82
C LYS A 162 -14.76 11.26 28.80
N ALA A 163 -15.98 10.81 28.50
CA ALA A 163 -17.13 10.92 29.40
C ALA A 163 -17.07 9.94 30.58
N SER A 164 -16.26 8.88 30.48
CA SER A 164 -16.10 7.86 31.54
C SER A 164 -14.91 8.13 32.47
N SER A 165 -14.15 9.22 32.29
CA SER A 165 -13.03 9.62 33.15
C SER A 165 -13.31 10.88 33.97
N THR A 166 -14.58 11.14 34.28
CA THR A 166 -14.95 12.12 35.32
C THR A 166 -15.27 11.37 36.60
N ASP A 167 -14.46 11.63 37.62
CA ASP A 167 -14.65 11.34 39.04
C ASP A 167 -14.51 9.89 39.53
N THR A 168 -13.25 9.54 39.82
CA THR A 168 -12.95 9.04 41.17
C THR A 168 -11.57 9.52 41.57
N HIS A 169 -11.55 10.62 42.33
CA HIS A 169 -10.39 11.09 43.07
C HIS A 169 -10.17 10.12 44.25
N PRO A 170 -9.09 9.30 44.30
CA PRO A 170 -8.69 8.69 45.54
C PRO A 170 -7.98 9.74 46.38
N THR A 171 -8.53 9.96 47.56
CA THR A 171 -7.93 10.68 48.68
C THR A 171 -6.47 10.28 48.88
N SER A 172 -5.65 11.30 49.06
CA SER A 172 -4.24 11.27 49.45
C SER A 172 -3.86 10.14 50.41
N THR A 173 -2.91 9.30 50.01
CA THR A 173 -2.10 8.47 50.93
C THR A 173 -0.66 9.00 50.92
N PRO A 174 -0.03 9.25 52.08
CA PRO A 174 1.28 9.86 52.17
C PRO A 174 2.41 8.90 51.74
N ALA A 175 3.34 9.49 50.99
CA ALA A 175 4.71 9.13 50.66
C ALA A 175 5.28 7.79 51.19
N ALA A 176 5.52 6.86 50.26
CA ALA A 176 6.57 5.85 50.40
C ALA A 176 7.83 6.31 49.61
N PRO A 177 9.03 6.03 50.13
CA PRO A 177 10.29 6.55 49.59
C PRO A 177 10.60 6.00 48.20
N VAL A 178 10.93 6.91 47.30
CA VAL A 178 11.43 6.67 45.95
C VAL A 178 12.77 5.93 46.04
N MET A 179 12.76 4.63 45.72
CA MET A 179 13.99 3.88 45.46
C MET A 179 14.42 4.15 44.02
N ARG A 180 15.46 4.96 43.84
CA ARG A 180 16.15 5.13 42.55
C ARG A 180 16.73 3.78 42.13
N VAL A 181 16.13 3.15 41.14
CA VAL A 181 16.78 2.08 40.37
C VAL A 181 17.71 2.76 39.36
N ALA A 182 19.01 2.52 39.52
CA ALA A 182 20.05 3.00 38.63
C ALA A 182 19.87 2.37 37.23
N PRO A 183 20.00 3.14 36.13
CA PRO A 183 20.04 2.57 34.80
C PRO A 183 21.37 1.82 34.62
N SER A 184 21.31 0.49 34.62
CA SER A 184 22.40 -0.35 34.14
C SER A 184 22.61 -0.06 32.67
N GLY A 185 23.80 0.44 32.34
CA GLY A 185 24.22 0.74 30.98
C GLY A 185 24.12 -0.50 30.11
N LEU A 186 23.39 -0.37 29.00
CA LEU A 186 23.43 -1.33 27.90
C LEU A 186 24.10 -0.66 26.71
N GLY A 187 25.27 -1.19 26.35
CA GLY A 187 26.19 -0.66 25.37
C GLY A 187 25.55 -0.45 24.01
N ARG A 188 25.75 0.76 23.48
CA ARG A 188 25.37 1.19 22.15
C ARG A 188 26.50 0.83 21.18
N THR A 189 26.48 -0.37 20.60
CA THR A 189 27.27 -0.69 19.40
C THR A 189 26.53 -0.16 18.18
N ALA A 190 27.07 0.90 17.57
CA ALA A 190 26.60 1.43 16.29
C ALA A 190 27.07 0.53 15.13
N PRO A 191 26.20 0.18 14.16
CA PRO A 191 26.65 -0.33 12.88
C PRO A 191 27.09 0.85 11.99
N GLN A 192 28.34 0.80 11.53
CA GLN A 192 28.79 1.56 10.36
C GLN A 192 28.24 0.86 9.12
N PHE A 193 27.47 1.57 8.29
CA PHE A 193 27.43 1.41 6.83
C PHE A 193 26.87 2.71 6.22
#